data_AF-U6LDU9-F1
#
_entry.id   AF-U6LDU9-F1
#
_cell.length_a   1.000
_cell.length_b   1.000
_cell.length_c   1.000
_cell.angle_alpha   90.00
_cell.angle_beta   90.00
_cell.angle_gamma   90.00
#
_symmetry.space_group_name_H-M   'P 1'
#
loop_
_entity.id
_entity.type
_entity.pdbx_description
1 polymer ?
#
loop_
_entity_poly.entity_id
_entity_poly.type
_entity_poly.pdbx_seq_one_letter_code
_entity_poly.pdbx_strand_id
1 'polypeptide(L)'
;MNHARMEQEIAELRRQVAAQVNMGQRPAPQRPIAYEDGRNMRNFLDLVELEFLHLGIGARQRMAQEKMIEMMTQNVRQGDHNAYSARFAAIVSQGVAMTPEQLVGFYLANLPEEQCRAITQGGMRKFTGWQEAATALNTSEAPWEVTHEEWLR
;
A
#
# COMPACT_ATOMS: atom_id res chain seq x y z
N MET A 1 18.54 -20.26 36.83
CA MET A 1 17.17 -19.95 37.30
C MET A 1 16.39 -21.25 37.24
N ASN A 2 15.78 -21.70 38.34
CA ASN A 2 15.23 -23.07 38.44
C ASN A 2 13.75 -23.10 38.03
N HIS A 3 13.28 -24.21 37.43
CA HIS A 3 11.91 -24.39 36.90
C HIS A 3 10.80 -24.02 37.89
N ALA A 4 10.99 -24.33 39.18
CA ALA A 4 10.03 -23.99 40.23
C ALA A 4 9.81 -22.47 40.40
N ARG A 5 10.84 -21.64 40.11
CA ARG A 5 10.74 -20.17 40.18
C ARG A 5 9.94 -19.61 39.00
N MET A 6 10.14 -20.17 37.81
CA MET A 6 9.43 -19.76 36.60
C MET A 6 7.93 -20.11 36.68
N GLU A 7 7.61 -21.28 37.23
CA GLU A 7 6.21 -21.68 37.51
C GLU A 7 5.54 -20.75 38.53
N GLN A 8 6.26 -20.28 39.55
CA GLN A 8 5.73 -19.30 40.49
C GLN A 8 5.45 -17.95 39.82
N GLU A 9 6.34 -17.49 38.95
CA GLU A 9 6.15 -16.25 38.18
C GLU A 9 4.92 -16.34 37.26
N ILE A 10 4.73 -17.47 36.58
CA ILE A 10 3.57 -17.72 35.71
C ILE A 10 2.28 -17.81 36.54
N ALA A 11 2.31 -18.47 37.70
CA ALA A 11 1.17 -18.58 38.59
C ALA A 11 0.76 -17.22 39.16
N GLU A 12 1.73 -16.38 39.50
CA GLU A 12 1.51 -15.02 39.98
C GLU A 12 0.93 -14.13 38.89
N LEU A 13 1.42 -14.23 37.65
CA LEU A 13 0.86 -13.54 36.49
C LEU A 13 -0.60 -13.94 36.25
N ARG A 14 -0.90 -15.24 36.27
CA ARG A 14 -2.27 -15.75 36.10
C ARG A 14 -3.20 -15.26 37.21
N ARG A 15 -2.69 -15.16 38.44
CA ARG A 15 -3.45 -14.67 39.59
C ARG A 15 -3.70 -13.16 39.50
N GLN A 16 -2.73 -12.37 39.01
CA GLN A 16 -2.91 -10.95 38.69
C GLN A 16 -3.95 -10.73 37.59
N VAL A 17 -3.87 -11.50 36.49
CA VAL A 17 -4.83 -11.41 35.38
C VAL A 17 -6.23 -11.79 35.85
N ALA A 18 -6.37 -12.86 36.64
CA ALA A 18 -7.65 -13.24 37.23
C ALA A 18 -8.20 -12.17 38.19
N ALA A 19 -7.34 -11.50 38.97
CA ALA A 19 -7.73 -10.39 39.83
C ALA A 19 -8.21 -9.16 39.02
N GLN A 20 -7.56 -8.85 37.90
CA GLN A 20 -7.98 -7.78 36.98
C GLN A 20 -9.33 -8.10 36.33
N VAL A 21 -9.59 -9.38 36.00
CA VAL A 21 -10.88 -9.83 35.46
C VAL A 21 -12.00 -9.76 36.51
N ASN A 22 -11.71 -10.11 37.76
CA ASN A 22 -12.71 -10.08 38.85
C ASN A 22 -13.01 -8.67 39.39
N MET A 23 -12.09 -7.71 39.20
CA MET A 23 -12.28 -6.32 39.62
C MET A 23 -13.01 -5.45 38.59
N GLY A 24 -13.53 -6.02 37.48
CA GLY A 24 -14.28 -5.24 36.48
C GLY A 24 -13.48 -4.09 35.85
N GLN A 25 -12.16 -4.01 36.11
CA GLN A 25 -11.27 -3.00 35.59
C GLN A 25 -10.67 -3.49 34.27
N ARG A 26 -11.55 -3.71 33.28
CA ARG A 26 -11.16 -3.28 31.94
C ARG A 26 -10.98 -1.77 32.05
N PRO A 27 -9.86 -1.16 31.62
CA PRO A 27 -9.91 0.25 31.31
C PRO A 27 -11.00 0.39 30.26
N ALA A 28 -12.14 0.95 30.66
CA ALA A 28 -13.15 1.34 29.71
C ALA A 28 -12.45 2.22 28.66
N PRO A 29 -12.73 2.08 27.36
CA PRO A 29 -12.28 3.07 26.40
C PRO A 29 -12.71 4.43 26.95
N GLN A 30 -11.75 5.32 27.20
CA GLN A 30 -11.95 6.60 27.90
C GLN A 30 -12.78 7.61 27.09
N ARG A 31 -13.51 7.14 26.09
CA ARG A 31 -14.44 7.95 25.30
C ARG A 31 -15.80 7.27 25.34
N PRO A 32 -16.83 7.95 25.86
CA PRO A 32 -18.19 7.45 25.75
C PRO A 32 -18.53 7.36 24.25
N ILE A 33 -18.63 6.14 23.74
CA ILE A 33 -19.15 5.90 22.40
C ILE A 33 -20.66 6.05 22.54
N ALA A 34 -21.22 7.11 21.96
CA ALA A 34 -22.66 7.26 21.87
C ALA A 34 -23.26 6.07 21.08
N TYR A 35 -24.47 5.65 21.44
CA TYR A 35 -25.20 4.65 20.67
C TYR A 35 -25.43 5.18 19.24
N GLU A 36 -24.69 4.65 18.26
CA GLU A 36 -24.82 5.01 16.84
C GLU A 36 -25.76 4.03 16.12
N ASP A 37 -26.72 4.59 15.38
CA ASP A 37 -27.82 3.94 14.65
C ASP A 37 -27.34 3.12 13.41
N GLY A 38 -26.13 2.57 13.42
CA GLY A 38 -25.57 1.73 12.35
C GLY A 38 -25.32 2.41 11.00
N ARG A 39 -25.80 3.65 10.80
CA ARG A 39 -25.63 4.43 9.57
C ARG A 39 -24.25 5.08 9.44
N ASN A 40 -23.50 5.17 10.53
CA ASN A 40 -22.15 5.71 10.55
C ASN A 40 -21.24 4.77 11.33
N MET A 41 -20.43 4.01 10.61
CA MET A 41 -19.54 3.00 11.19
C MET A 41 -18.12 3.55 11.45
N ARG A 42 -17.89 4.86 11.31
CA ARG A 42 -16.55 5.47 11.44
C ARG A 42 -15.94 5.26 12.82
N ASN A 43 -16.70 5.45 13.90
CA ASN A 43 -16.15 5.26 15.25
C ASN A 43 -15.73 3.81 15.50
N PHE A 44 -16.47 2.84 14.96
CA PHE A 44 -16.10 1.42 15.03
C PHE A 44 -14.84 1.14 14.22
N LEU A 45 -14.75 1.66 12.99
CA LEU A 45 -13.58 1.49 12.12
C LEU A 45 -12.33 2.13 12.71
N ASP A 46 -12.42 3.32 13.31
CA ASP A 46 -11.30 4.00 13.96
C ASP A 46 -10.80 3.21 15.19
N LEU A 47 -11.69 2.62 15.98
CA LEU A 47 -11.32 1.82 17.15
C LEU A 47 -10.66 0.49 16.75
N VAL A 48 -11.19 -0.15 15.72
CA VAL A 48 -10.62 -1.37 15.14
C VAL A 48 -9.25 -1.07 14.54
N GLU A 49 -9.08 0.05 13.83
CA GLU A 49 -7.79 0.51 13.30
C GLU A 49 -6.77 0.77 14.42
N LEU A 50 -7.18 1.39 15.53
CA LEU A 50 -6.33 1.60 16.72
C LEU A 50 -5.95 0.29 17.42
N GLU A 51 -6.86 -0.69 17.52
CA GLU A 51 -6.61 -1.99 18.13
C GLU A 51 -5.65 -2.83 17.27
N PHE A 52 -5.78 -2.76 15.94
CA PHE A 52 -4.83 -3.36 15.01
C PHE A 52 -3.43 -2.73 15.09
N LEU A 53 -3.34 -1.41 15.25
CA LEU A 53 -2.06 -0.72 15.50
C LEU A 53 -1.42 -1.19 16.82
N HIS A 54 -2.22 -1.39 17.87
CA HIS A 54 -1.75 -1.85 19.18
C HIS A 54 -1.22 -3.29 19.18
N LEU A 55 -1.81 -4.15 18.34
CA LEU A 55 -1.40 -5.56 18.20
C LEU A 55 -0.20 -5.75 17.26
N GLY A 56 0.30 -4.69 16.62
CA GLY A 56 1.37 -4.77 15.61
C GLY A 56 0.95 -5.48 14.32
N ILE A 57 -0.35 -5.79 14.17
CA ILE A 57 -0.95 -6.46 13.01
C ILE A 57 -1.47 -5.41 12.01
N GLY A 58 -1.65 -4.15 12.45
CA GLY A 58 -2.18 -3.04 11.66
C GLY A 58 -1.17 -2.28 10.81
N ALA A 59 0.11 -2.67 10.81
CA ALA A 59 1.10 -2.09 9.92
C ALA A 59 1.69 -3.17 9.02
N ARG A 60 1.05 -3.43 7.87
CA ARG A 60 1.89 -3.35 6.67
C ARG A 60 2.45 -1.94 6.74
N GLN A 61 3.74 -1.79 7.06
CA GLN A 61 4.43 -0.52 6.90
C GLN A 61 4.16 -0.07 5.47
N ARG A 62 3.15 0.80 5.28
CA ARG A 62 2.92 1.41 3.98
C ARG A 62 4.22 2.12 3.66
N MET A 63 4.77 1.82 2.50
CA MET A 63 6.03 2.42 2.10
C MET A 63 5.85 3.94 2.13
N ALA A 64 6.75 4.62 2.83
CA ALA A 64 6.74 6.08 2.88
C ALA A 64 6.77 6.64 1.46
N GLN A 65 6.16 7.81 1.26
CA GLN A 65 6.04 8.43 -0.05
C GLN A 65 7.40 8.60 -0.74
N GLU A 66 8.45 8.97 0.00
CA GLU A 66 9.82 9.09 -0.51
C GLU A 66 10.35 7.77 -1.07
N LYS A 67 10.14 6.66 -0.34
CA LYS A 67 10.55 5.32 -0.79
C LYS A 67 9.76 4.87 -2.01
N MET A 68 8.49 5.22 -2.07
CA MET A 68 7.62 4.95 -3.21
C MET A 68 8.09 5.71 -4.46
N ILE A 69 8.43 6.99 -4.34
CA ILE A 69 8.99 7.80 -5.43
C ILE A 69 10.30 7.17 -5.93
N GLU A 70 11.21 6.81 -5.02
CA GLU A 70 12.48 6.16 -5.35
C GLU A 70 12.24 4.89 -6.19
N MET A 71 11.35 4.00 -5.73
CA MET A 71 11.04 2.74 -6.43
C MET A 71 10.35 2.98 -7.79
N MET A 72 9.51 4.01 -7.90
CA MET A 72 8.88 4.36 -9.17
C MET A 72 9.90 4.89 -10.17
N THR A 73 10.82 5.75 -9.76
CA THR A 73 11.90 6.26 -10.61
C THR A 73 12.86 5.14 -11.05
N GLN A 74 13.06 4.14 -10.20
CA GLN A 74 13.87 2.96 -10.54
C GLN A 74 13.12 1.94 -11.42
N ASN A 75 11.78 1.99 -11.47
CA ASN A 75 10.97 1.15 -12.33
C ASN A 75 10.98 1.69 -13.77
N VAL A 76 12.13 1.61 -14.44
CA VAL A 76 12.26 1.95 -15.86
C VAL A 76 11.62 0.83 -16.71
N ARG A 77 11.01 1.18 -17.85
CA ARG A 77 10.54 0.17 -18.81
C ARG A 77 11.74 -0.69 -19.27
N GLN A 78 11.71 -1.98 -18.91
CA GLN A 78 12.66 -3.00 -19.35
C GLN A 78 11.86 -4.20 -19.89
N GLY A 79 12.09 -4.57 -21.16
CA GLY A 79 11.42 -5.67 -21.82
C GLY A 79 9.89 -5.50 -21.92
N ASP A 80 9.18 -6.53 -21.44
CA ASP A 80 7.72 -6.69 -21.49
C ASP A 80 6.96 -5.54 -20.80
N HIS A 81 6.02 -4.95 -21.54
CA HIS A 81 5.14 -3.88 -21.06
C HIS A 81 4.27 -4.34 -19.88
N ASN A 82 3.81 -5.60 -19.86
CA ASN A 82 2.97 -6.12 -18.79
C ASN A 82 3.76 -6.26 -17.49
N ALA A 83 5.01 -6.72 -17.59
CA ALA A 83 5.90 -6.82 -16.43
C ALA A 83 6.18 -5.43 -15.84
N TYR A 84 6.37 -4.41 -16.66
CA TYR A 84 6.53 -3.02 -16.22
C TYR A 84 5.28 -2.50 -15.48
N SER A 85 4.09 -2.63 -16.08
CA SER A 85 2.84 -2.19 -15.44
C SER A 85 2.54 -2.96 -14.16
N ALA A 86 2.83 -4.26 -14.11
CA ALA A 86 2.65 -5.09 -12.91
C ALA A 86 3.58 -4.67 -11.76
N ARG A 87 4.85 -4.35 -12.04
CA ARG A 87 5.77 -3.81 -11.02
C ARG A 87 5.28 -2.46 -10.50
N PHE A 88 4.82 -1.58 -11.39
CA PHE A 88 4.26 -0.29 -11.00
C PHE A 88 3.02 -0.47 -10.08
N ALA A 89 2.11 -1.38 -10.45
CA ALA A 89 0.93 -1.73 -9.65
C ALA A 89 1.29 -2.22 -8.24
N ALA A 90 2.32 -3.07 -8.14
CA ALA A 90 2.80 -3.59 -6.87
C ALA A 90 3.37 -2.50 -5.97
N ILE A 91 4.08 -1.51 -6.53
CA ILE A 91 4.60 -0.35 -5.78
C ILE A 91 3.43 0.51 -5.27
N VAL A 92 2.46 0.83 -6.13
CA VAL A 92 1.28 1.63 -5.77
C VAL A 92 0.45 0.96 -4.67
N SER A 93 0.30 -0.36 -4.72
CA SER A 93 -0.49 -1.12 -3.73
C SER A 93 0.17 -1.22 -2.35
N GLN A 94 1.47 -0.95 -2.26
CA GLN A 94 2.26 -1.04 -1.02
C GLN A 94 2.57 0.34 -0.41
N GLY A 95 2.38 1.42 -1.14
CA GLY A 95 2.70 2.79 -0.72
C GLY A 95 1.58 3.54 -0.03
N VAL A 96 1.88 4.76 0.40
CA VAL A 96 0.87 5.76 0.83
C VAL A 96 0.06 6.25 -0.39
N ALA A 97 -1.18 6.69 -0.16
CA ALA A 97 -2.03 7.22 -1.22
C ALA A 97 -1.39 8.47 -1.89
N MET A 98 -1.18 8.40 -3.20
CA MET A 98 -0.83 9.53 -4.07
C MET A 98 -2.04 9.90 -4.95
N THR A 99 -2.05 11.10 -5.53
CA THR A 99 -3.12 11.45 -6.47
C THR A 99 -2.98 10.68 -7.79
N PRO A 100 -4.08 10.38 -8.48
CA PRO A 100 -4.02 9.72 -9.78
C PRO A 100 -3.12 10.44 -10.79
N GLU A 101 -3.11 11.78 -10.78
CA GLU A 101 -2.29 12.60 -11.66
C GLU A 101 -0.79 12.43 -11.40
N GLN A 102 -0.39 12.34 -10.12
CA GLN A 102 1.00 12.06 -9.75
C GLN A 102 1.43 10.68 -10.26
N LEU A 103 0.57 9.68 -10.08
CA LEU A 103 0.84 8.31 -10.54
C LEU A 103 0.95 8.25 -12.06
N VAL A 104 0.08 8.95 -12.79
CA VAL A 104 0.18 9.08 -14.26
C VAL A 104 1.51 9.72 -14.64
N GLY A 105 1.91 10.79 -13.96
CA GLY A 105 3.19 11.46 -14.20
C GLY A 105 4.38 10.51 -14.02
N PHE A 106 4.45 9.79 -12.91
CA PHE A 106 5.51 8.80 -12.66
C PHE A 106 5.47 7.64 -13.65
N TYR A 107 4.29 7.20 -14.06
CA TYR A 107 4.16 6.14 -15.06
C TYR A 107 4.72 6.59 -16.41
N LEU A 108 4.26 7.73 -16.93
CA LEU A 108 4.68 8.23 -18.25
C LEU A 108 6.15 8.64 -18.29
N ALA A 109 6.69 9.20 -17.22
CA ALA A 109 8.10 9.64 -17.14
C ALA A 109 9.10 8.48 -17.26
N ASN A 110 8.67 7.25 -16.95
CA ASN A 110 9.52 6.06 -17.02
C ASN A 110 9.36 5.27 -18.33
N LEU A 111 8.59 5.81 -19.28
CA LEU A 111 8.48 5.28 -20.64
C LEU A 111 9.45 6.01 -21.58
N PRO A 112 10.03 5.31 -22.57
CA PRO A 112 10.65 5.93 -23.73
C PRO A 112 9.77 7.00 -24.37
N GLU A 113 10.37 8.12 -24.78
CA GLU A 113 9.64 9.30 -25.29
C GLU A 113 8.72 8.97 -26.46
N GLU A 114 9.16 8.11 -27.40
CA GLU A 114 8.36 7.68 -28.54
C GLU A 114 7.05 6.99 -28.12
N GLN A 115 7.12 6.12 -27.11
CA GLN A 115 5.97 5.35 -26.63
C GLN A 115 5.04 6.23 -25.81
N CYS A 116 5.60 7.09 -24.96
CA CYS A 116 4.84 8.11 -24.25
C CYS A 116 4.10 9.02 -25.25
N ARG A 117 4.77 9.48 -26.31
CA ARG A 117 4.18 10.30 -27.36
C ARG A 117 3.09 9.53 -28.13
N ALA A 118 3.29 8.25 -28.42
CA ALA A 118 2.32 7.42 -29.11
C ALA A 118 1.02 7.29 -28.31
N ILE A 119 1.11 6.89 -27.03
CA ILE A 119 -0.08 6.67 -26.19
C ILE A 119 -0.77 7.97 -25.78
N THR A 120 -0.02 9.07 -25.64
CA THR A 120 -0.57 10.40 -25.34
C THR A 120 -1.02 11.17 -26.59
N GLN A 121 -0.82 10.62 -27.79
CA GLN A 121 -1.06 11.30 -29.07
C GLN A 121 -0.36 12.68 -29.12
N GLY A 122 0.90 12.74 -28.67
CA GLY A 122 1.66 14.00 -28.57
C GLY A 122 1.15 14.96 -27.50
N GLY A 123 0.58 14.44 -26.41
CA GLY A 123 0.06 15.23 -25.29
C GLY A 123 -1.40 15.67 -25.43
N MET A 124 -2.09 15.29 -26.51
CA MET A 124 -3.53 15.59 -26.69
C MET A 124 -4.42 14.72 -25.81
N ARG A 125 -4.00 13.49 -25.53
CA ARG A 125 -4.72 12.57 -24.65
C ARG A 125 -4.21 12.71 -23.22
N LYS A 126 -5.14 12.96 -22.29
CA LYS A 126 -4.90 12.93 -20.84
C LYS A 126 -5.47 11.65 -20.25
N PHE A 127 -4.80 11.13 -19.23
CA PHE A 127 -5.24 9.94 -18.50
C PHE A 127 -5.74 10.33 -17.12
N THR A 128 -6.83 9.70 -16.71
CA THR A 128 -7.43 9.88 -15.37
C THR A 128 -6.73 9.03 -14.31
N GLY A 129 -5.96 8.03 -14.73
CA GLY A 129 -5.18 7.17 -13.85
C GLY A 129 -4.13 6.38 -14.64
N TRP A 130 -3.12 5.87 -13.93
CA TRP A 130 -2.01 5.14 -14.55
C TRP A 130 -2.47 3.82 -15.20
N GLN A 131 -3.57 3.21 -14.72
CA GLN A 131 -4.17 2.01 -15.34
C GLN A 131 -4.75 2.29 -16.73
N GLU A 132 -5.27 3.49 -16.95
CA GLU A 132 -5.78 3.91 -18.27
C GLU A 132 -4.60 4.08 -19.24
N ALA A 133 -3.50 4.67 -18.76
CA ALA A 133 -2.26 4.76 -19.53
C ALA A 133 -1.66 3.37 -19.83
N ALA A 134 -1.72 2.44 -18.87
CA ALA A 134 -1.27 1.06 -19.07
C ALA A 134 -2.11 0.32 -20.12
N THR A 135 -3.44 0.47 -20.06
CA THR A 135 -4.33 -0.09 -21.09
C THR A 135 -4.01 0.49 -22.46
N ALA A 136 -3.83 1.81 -22.55
CA ALA A 136 -3.47 2.47 -23.81
C ALA A 136 -2.11 2.00 -24.36
N LEU A 137 -1.14 1.72 -23.49
CA LEU A 137 0.14 1.14 -23.86
C LEU A 137 -0.01 -0.28 -24.40
N ASN A 138 -0.84 -1.11 -23.77
CA ASN A 138 -1.09 -2.48 -24.22
C ASN A 138 -1.89 -2.55 -25.54
N THR A 139 -2.79 -1.60 -25.78
CA THR A 139 -3.62 -1.55 -26.99
C THR A 139 -2.91 -0.88 -28.16
N SER A 140 -1.91 -0.05 -27.90
CA SER A 140 -1.22 0.65 -28.97
C SER A 140 -0.42 -0.37 -29.79
N GLU A 141 -0.76 -0.47 -31.08
CA GLU A 141 -0.23 -1.49 -32.01
C GLU A 141 1.18 -1.15 -32.54
N ALA A 142 1.88 -0.19 -31.93
CA ALA A 142 3.12 0.28 -32.54
C ALA A 142 4.23 -0.79 -32.41
N PRO A 143 5.10 -0.93 -33.42
CA PRO A 143 6.01 -2.06 -33.58
C PRO A 143 7.27 -1.93 -32.71
N TRP A 144 7.10 -1.69 -31.41
CA TRP A 144 8.22 -1.67 -30.44
C TRP A 144 8.60 -3.06 -29.94
N GLU A 145 7.91 -4.12 -30.36
CA GLU A 145 8.27 -5.52 -30.07
C GLU A 145 9.59 -5.95 -30.74
N VAL A 146 10.02 -5.22 -31.78
CA VAL A 146 11.20 -5.60 -32.60
C VAL A 146 12.48 -4.88 -32.16
N THR A 147 12.38 -3.81 -31.38
CA THR A 147 13.53 -2.90 -31.20
C THR A 147 14.40 -3.18 -29.98
N HIS A 148 14.17 -4.22 -29.15
CA HIS A 148 15.04 -4.43 -27.98
C HIS A 148 16.45 -4.96 -28.33
N GLU A 149 16.65 -5.58 -29.50
CA GLU A 149 17.98 -6.10 -29.91
C GLU A 149 18.89 -5.06 -30.58
N GLU A 150 18.36 -3.92 -31.04
CA GLU A 150 19.16 -2.92 -31.76
C GLU A 150 19.81 -1.85 -30.87
N TRP A 151 19.37 -1.68 -29.61
CA TRP A 151 19.94 -0.66 -28.70
C TRP A 151 21.16 -1.15 -27.88
N LEU A 152 21.60 -2.40 -28.06
CA LEU A 152 22.76 -2.98 -27.38
C LEU A 152 23.95 -3.30 -28.29
N ARG A 153 23.97 -2.77 -29.53
CA ARG A 153 25.15 -2.75 -30.41
C ARG A 153 25.64 -1.33 -30.63
#